data_AF-A0AAD0J0F7-F1
#
_entry.id   AF-A0AAD0J0F7-F1
#
_cell.length_a   1.000
_cell.length_b   1.000
_cell.length_c   1.000
_cell.angle_alpha   90.00
_cell.angle_beta   90.00
_cell.angle_gamma   90.00
#
_symmetry.space_group_name_H-M   'P 1'
#
loop_
_entity.id
_entity.type
_entity.pdbx_description
1 polymer ?
#
loop_
_entity_poly.entity_id
_entity_poly.type
_entity_poly.pdbx_seq_one_letter_code
_entity_poly.pdbx_strand_id
1 'polypeptide(L)'
;MDASEFSKFLKAALPAQALTGAAVTVAEVEIPGYAQDIVLRLYRRPDKTGLPVVLYFHGGGFVRGSLEDADFAARFLAERLPALVVSVDYSLAPAFPFPAAPEDAYRAAVWAATRARAFGGNPKKIGVAGHDAGGQLANCLAFIARDRGEVSIAAQALFGPMLDPSMTRIGDAERLASDITARECAACYRAYLPQAAQRMHPYAAPIESVRLAGLPPTLVVTAQNDVLHVEAEKYAGCLISSGVLTQVIRYPDITHAALATHEAAFDEAVRFFQCRFQARQPNRPE
;
A
#
# COMPACT_ATOMS: atom_id res chain seq x y z
N MET A 1 -10.19 -25.54 4.63
CA MET A 1 -10.11 -25.33 3.17
C MET A 1 -8.65 -25.18 2.83
N ASP A 2 -8.17 -26.07 1.97
CA ASP A 2 -6.76 -26.22 1.60
C ASP A 2 -6.31 -25.06 0.70
N ALA A 3 -5.07 -24.59 0.90
CA ALA A 3 -4.44 -23.51 0.13
C ALA A 3 -4.40 -23.81 -1.39
N SER A 4 -4.54 -25.08 -1.78
CA SER A 4 -4.54 -25.53 -3.17
C SER A 4 -5.84 -25.24 -3.94
N GLU A 5 -7.00 -25.18 -3.28
CA GLU A 5 -8.29 -24.98 -3.97
C GLU A 5 -8.54 -23.51 -4.32
N PHE A 6 -8.05 -22.57 -3.51
CA PHE A 6 -8.16 -21.13 -3.82
C PHE A 6 -7.16 -20.69 -4.92
N SER A 7 -6.00 -21.35 -4.99
CA SER A 7 -5.02 -21.16 -6.08
C SER A 7 -5.60 -21.53 -7.46
N LYS A 8 -6.58 -22.44 -7.51
CA LYS A 8 -7.28 -22.77 -8.76
C LYS A 8 -8.26 -21.70 -9.22
N PHE A 9 -8.83 -20.90 -8.32
CA PHE A 9 -9.76 -19.82 -8.67
C PHE A 9 -9.05 -18.58 -9.24
N LEU A 10 -7.79 -18.34 -8.86
CA LEU A 10 -6.98 -17.22 -9.39
C LEU A 10 -6.16 -17.57 -10.65
N LYS A 11 -6.19 -18.83 -11.12
CA LYS A 11 -5.51 -19.30 -12.34
C LYS A 11 -6.33 -19.12 -13.63
N ALA A 12 -7.45 -18.41 -13.59
CA ALA A 12 -8.05 -17.87 -14.81
C ALA A 12 -7.23 -16.64 -15.22
N ALA A 13 -6.19 -16.86 -16.02
CA ALA A 13 -5.37 -15.81 -16.62
C ALA A 13 -6.28 -14.78 -17.30
N LEU A 14 -6.47 -13.64 -16.66
CA LEU A 14 -7.03 -12.46 -17.31
C LEU A 14 -6.07 -12.10 -18.45
N PRO A 15 -6.55 -11.91 -19.69
CA PRO A 15 -5.69 -11.51 -20.79
C PRO A 15 -5.05 -10.17 -20.43
N ALA A 16 -3.72 -10.10 -20.54
CA ALA A 16 -2.97 -8.85 -20.47
C ALA A 16 -3.50 -7.90 -21.55
N GLN A 17 -4.45 -7.04 -21.20
CA GLN A 17 -4.92 -5.98 -22.07
C GLN A 17 -3.79 -4.95 -22.16
N ALA A 18 -3.30 -4.76 -23.38
CA ALA A 18 -2.20 -3.88 -23.68
C ALA A 18 -2.60 -2.43 -23.35
N LEU A 19 -2.02 -1.89 -22.27
CA LEU A 19 -2.08 -0.47 -21.98
C LEU A 19 -1.35 0.28 -23.11
N THR A 20 -2.08 1.11 -23.83
CA THR A 20 -1.59 1.85 -25.00
C THR A 20 -0.86 3.12 -24.55
N GLY A 21 0.42 2.98 -24.19
CA GLY A 21 1.34 4.06 -23.86
C GLY A 21 2.78 3.68 -24.18
N ALA A 22 3.71 4.64 -24.15
CA ALA A 22 5.14 4.34 -24.28
C ALA A 22 5.54 3.24 -23.27
N ALA A 23 6.18 2.18 -23.75
CA ALA A 23 6.41 0.97 -22.95
C ALA A 23 7.14 1.28 -21.63
N VAL A 24 6.53 0.88 -20.52
CA VAL A 24 7.17 0.87 -19.19
C VAL A 24 8.36 -0.08 -19.22
N THR A 25 9.52 0.41 -18.83
CA THR A 25 10.69 -0.43 -18.56
C THR A 25 10.60 -0.97 -17.14
N VAL A 26 10.93 -2.25 -16.99
CA VAL A 26 10.98 -2.96 -15.71
C VAL A 26 12.43 -3.34 -15.41
N ALA A 27 12.89 -3.08 -14.20
CA ALA A 27 14.19 -3.52 -13.70
C ALA A 27 14.03 -4.00 -12.25
N GLU A 28 14.95 -4.84 -11.79
CA GLU A 28 14.97 -5.30 -10.40
C GLU A 28 16.28 -4.89 -9.74
N VAL A 29 16.21 -4.56 -8.45
CA VAL A 29 17.37 -4.34 -7.60
C VAL A 29 17.15 -5.09 -6.29
N GLU A 30 18.21 -5.71 -5.80
CA GLU A 30 18.21 -6.36 -4.50
C GLU A 30 18.83 -5.41 -3.47
N ILE A 31 18.22 -5.33 -2.29
CA ILE A 31 18.72 -4.50 -1.18
C ILE A 31 18.70 -5.28 0.13
N PRO A 32 19.56 -4.93 1.10
CA PRO A 32 19.47 -5.48 2.45
C PRO A 32 18.16 -5.08 3.13
N GLY A 33 17.26 -6.04 3.34
CA GLY A 33 16.06 -5.89 4.16
C GLY A 33 16.36 -6.01 5.66
N TYR A 34 15.33 -6.18 6.46
CA TYR A 34 15.45 -6.24 7.92
C TYR A 34 15.97 -7.59 8.41
N ALA A 35 15.40 -8.68 7.91
CA ALA A 35 15.75 -10.05 8.29
C ALA A 35 16.38 -10.86 7.15
N GLN A 36 16.14 -10.44 5.90
CA GLN A 36 16.66 -11.04 4.68
C GLN A 36 16.82 -9.94 3.62
N ASP A 37 17.55 -10.23 2.55
CA ASP A 37 17.56 -9.37 1.38
C ASP A 37 16.17 -9.36 0.72
N ILE A 38 15.78 -8.21 0.16
CA ILE A 38 14.49 -8.02 -0.50
C ILE A 38 14.68 -7.47 -1.91
N VAL A 39 13.78 -7.85 -2.81
CA VAL A 39 13.78 -7.37 -4.19
C VAL A 39 12.87 -6.15 -4.32
N LEU A 40 13.36 -5.13 -5.01
CA LEU A 40 12.56 -3.99 -5.46
C LEU A 40 12.41 -4.07 -6.98
N ARG A 41 11.18 -4.14 -7.48
CA ARG A 41 10.88 -4.07 -8.91
C ARG A 41 10.50 -2.65 -9.31
N LEU A 42 11.28 -2.09 -10.21
CA LEU A 42 11.25 -0.70 -10.63
C LEU A 42 10.52 -0.58 -11.96
N TYR A 43 9.47 0.23 -11.99
CA TYR A 43 8.66 0.52 -13.18
C TYR A 43 8.78 2.00 -13.49
N ARG A 44 9.19 2.32 -14.72
CA ARG A 44 9.24 3.71 -15.18
C ARG A 44 9.07 3.82 -16.67
N ARG A 45 8.68 5.02 -17.09
CA ARG A 45 8.81 5.46 -18.48
C ARG A 45 10.27 5.85 -18.79
N PRO A 46 10.91 5.28 -19.83
CA PRO A 46 12.31 5.56 -20.14
C PRO A 46 12.53 6.96 -20.71
N ASP A 47 11.51 7.58 -21.30
CA ASP A 47 11.54 8.90 -21.95
C ASP A 47 11.44 10.08 -20.97
N LYS A 48 11.40 9.81 -19.66
CA LYS A 48 11.17 10.81 -18.60
C LYS A 48 12.21 10.68 -17.49
N THR A 49 12.52 11.82 -16.86
CA THR A 49 13.41 11.92 -15.69
C THR A 49 12.82 12.91 -14.67
N GLY A 50 13.36 12.90 -13.44
CA GLY A 50 12.81 13.70 -12.35
C GLY A 50 11.41 13.24 -11.91
N LEU A 51 11.08 11.98 -12.18
CA LEU A 51 9.79 11.35 -11.90
C LEU A 51 9.50 11.38 -10.39
N PRO A 52 8.28 11.67 -9.92
CA PRO A 52 7.92 11.31 -8.55
C PRO A 52 8.14 9.82 -8.32
N VAL A 53 8.45 9.44 -7.08
CA VAL A 53 8.63 8.04 -6.69
C VAL A 53 7.38 7.58 -5.95
N VAL A 54 6.86 6.40 -6.29
CA VAL A 54 5.78 5.76 -5.54
C VAL A 54 6.25 4.40 -5.08
N LEU A 55 6.34 4.19 -3.76
CA LEU A 55 6.55 2.86 -3.21
C LEU A 55 5.20 2.13 -3.21
N TYR A 56 5.15 0.93 -3.77
CA TYR A 56 3.95 0.13 -3.82
C TYR A 56 4.13 -1.18 -3.05
N PHE A 57 3.18 -1.47 -2.15
CA PHE A 57 3.17 -2.70 -1.35
C PHE A 57 1.98 -3.57 -1.78
N HIS A 58 2.26 -4.81 -2.17
CA HIS A 58 1.23 -5.77 -2.57
C HIS A 58 0.37 -6.19 -1.36
N GLY A 59 -0.86 -6.63 -1.63
CA GLY A 59 -1.76 -7.22 -0.64
C GLY A 59 -1.41 -8.68 -0.31
N GLY A 60 -2.32 -9.38 0.35
CA GLY A 60 -2.14 -10.80 0.69
C GLY A 60 -2.02 -11.07 2.18
N GLY A 61 -2.62 -10.23 3.02
CA GLY A 61 -2.72 -10.48 4.45
C GLY A 61 -1.38 -10.66 5.18
N PHE A 62 -0.30 -10.06 4.67
CA PHE A 62 1.08 -10.19 5.19
C PHE A 62 1.69 -11.60 5.06
N VAL A 63 0.96 -12.58 4.54
CA VAL A 63 1.34 -14.01 4.55
C VAL A 63 1.52 -14.61 3.15
N ARG A 64 1.10 -13.87 2.13
CA ARG A 64 1.21 -14.22 0.72
C ARG A 64 1.29 -12.95 -0.11
N GLY A 65 1.35 -13.14 -1.42
CA GLY A 65 1.46 -12.08 -2.41
C GLY A 65 2.89 -11.96 -2.92
N SER A 66 3.06 -11.32 -4.06
CA SER A 66 4.37 -11.08 -4.66
C SER A 66 4.36 -9.84 -5.55
N LEU A 67 5.51 -9.59 -6.19
CA LEU A 67 5.67 -8.56 -7.21
C LEU A 67 4.75 -8.77 -8.44
N GLU A 68 4.29 -10.01 -8.68
CA GLU A 68 3.34 -10.31 -9.75
C GLU A 68 1.95 -9.77 -9.43
N ASP A 69 1.50 -9.88 -8.18
CA ASP A 69 0.22 -9.32 -7.73
C ASP A 69 0.22 -7.78 -7.78
N ALA A 70 1.40 -7.16 -7.66
CA ALA A 70 1.58 -5.72 -7.79
C ALA A 70 1.74 -5.22 -9.24
N ASP A 71 1.93 -6.09 -10.23
CA ASP A 71 2.41 -5.70 -11.56
C ASP A 71 1.42 -4.76 -12.27
N PHE A 72 0.12 -5.06 -12.19
CA PHE A 72 -0.93 -4.20 -12.76
C PHE A 72 -0.86 -2.78 -12.18
N ALA A 73 -0.92 -2.67 -10.85
CA ALA A 73 -0.90 -1.40 -10.14
C ALA A 73 0.35 -0.58 -10.45
N ALA A 74 1.51 -1.25 -10.47
CA ALA A 74 2.79 -0.63 -10.70
C ALA A 74 2.93 -0.10 -12.14
N ARG A 75 2.50 -0.88 -13.15
CA ARG A 75 2.46 -0.42 -14.54
C ARG A 75 1.47 0.73 -14.72
N PHE A 76 0.25 0.59 -14.20
CA PHE A 76 -0.79 1.60 -14.33
C PHE A 76 -0.31 2.95 -13.78
N LEU A 77 0.26 2.96 -12.57
CA LEU A 77 0.81 4.16 -11.96
C LEU A 77 2.02 4.69 -12.74
N ALA A 78 2.97 3.83 -13.16
CA ALA A 78 4.14 4.26 -13.91
C ALA A 78 3.78 4.92 -15.26
N GLU A 79 2.69 4.50 -15.89
CA GLU A 79 2.22 5.04 -17.17
C GLU A 79 1.41 6.32 -17.01
N ARG A 80 0.44 6.32 -16.10
CA ARG A 80 -0.60 7.36 -15.98
C ARG A 80 -0.21 8.52 -15.06
N LEU A 81 0.63 8.28 -14.04
CA LEU A 81 1.18 9.32 -13.16
C LEU A 81 2.52 9.90 -13.65
N PRO A 82 3.06 9.40 -14.78
CA PRO A 82 4.50 9.19 -14.97
C PRO A 82 5.34 9.21 -13.69
N ALA A 83 5.40 8.07 -12.99
CA ALA A 83 6.21 7.89 -11.79
C ALA A 83 7.31 6.83 -11.98
N LEU A 84 8.34 6.87 -11.13
CA LEU A 84 9.14 5.70 -10.80
C LEU A 84 8.39 4.94 -9.72
N VAL A 85 7.75 3.83 -10.09
CA VAL A 85 7.09 2.96 -9.11
C VAL A 85 8.08 1.90 -8.64
N VAL A 86 8.17 1.72 -7.33
CA VAL A 86 9.06 0.78 -6.66
C VAL A 86 8.15 -0.21 -5.93
N SER A 87 7.87 -1.35 -6.58
CA SER A 87 7.16 -2.46 -5.93
C SER A 87 8.11 -3.20 -5.01
N VAL A 88 7.70 -3.44 -3.77
CA VAL A 88 8.56 -4.00 -2.71
C VAL A 88 8.13 -5.45 -2.42
N ASP A 89 9.06 -6.40 -2.60
CA ASP A 89 8.87 -7.81 -2.22
C ASP A 89 9.22 -7.99 -0.74
N TYR A 90 8.32 -7.53 0.13
CA TYR A 90 8.57 -7.47 1.57
C TYR A 90 8.50 -8.84 2.24
N SER A 91 9.20 -9.01 3.37
CA SER A 91 9.24 -10.29 4.08
C SER A 91 7.85 -10.70 4.60
N LEU A 92 7.48 -11.95 4.34
CA LEU A 92 6.15 -12.47 4.67
C LEU A 92 6.13 -13.30 5.96
N ALA A 93 5.04 -13.13 6.71
CA ALA A 93 4.69 -14.01 7.81
C ALA A 93 4.22 -15.38 7.30
N PRO A 94 4.31 -16.46 8.10
CA PRO A 94 4.83 -16.52 9.46
C PRO A 94 6.36 -16.64 9.53
N ALA A 95 7.06 -16.78 8.40
CA ALA A 95 8.53 -16.91 8.39
C ALA A 95 9.21 -15.67 8.97
N PHE A 96 8.71 -14.50 8.61
CA PHE A 96 9.19 -13.21 9.08
C PHE A 96 8.01 -12.37 9.61
N PRO A 97 7.57 -12.61 10.86
CA PRO A 97 6.45 -11.87 11.45
C PRO A 97 6.83 -10.40 11.72
N PHE A 98 5.85 -9.60 12.17
CA PHE A 98 6.08 -8.24 12.61
C PHE A 98 7.28 -8.13 13.58
N PRO A 99 8.23 -7.19 13.39
CA PRO A 99 8.15 -6.02 12.50
C PRO A 99 8.89 -6.15 11.15
N ALA A 100 9.13 -7.36 10.61
CA ALA A 100 9.95 -7.52 9.41
C ALA A 100 9.43 -6.71 8.20
N ALA A 101 8.17 -6.89 7.80
CA ALA A 101 7.59 -6.16 6.67
C ALA A 101 7.59 -4.62 6.83
N PRO A 102 7.20 -4.03 7.99
CA PRO A 102 7.37 -2.60 8.23
C PRO A 102 8.81 -2.08 8.10
N GLU A 103 9.80 -2.83 8.57
CA GLU A 103 11.20 -2.44 8.47
C GLU A 103 11.76 -2.59 7.05
N ASP A 104 11.28 -3.57 6.28
CA ASP A 104 11.55 -3.70 4.85
C ASP A 104 10.98 -2.51 4.06
N ALA A 105 9.73 -2.12 4.35
CA ALA A 105 9.11 -0.93 3.78
C ALA A 105 9.93 0.33 4.08
N TYR A 106 10.44 0.45 5.32
CA TYR A 106 11.33 1.54 5.71
C TYR A 106 12.64 1.54 4.92
N ARG A 107 13.30 0.38 4.78
CA ARG A 107 14.55 0.24 4.02
C ARG A 107 14.36 0.54 2.54
N ALA A 108 13.23 0.12 1.95
CA ALA A 108 12.85 0.51 0.58
C ALA A 108 12.67 2.03 0.45
N ALA A 109 12.11 2.70 1.46
CA ALA A 109 11.96 4.14 1.47
C ALA A 109 13.30 4.88 1.59
N VAL A 110 14.22 4.39 2.43
CA VAL A 110 15.59 4.92 2.52
C VAL A 110 16.34 4.71 1.21
N TRP A 111 16.18 3.55 0.57
CA TRP A 111 16.71 3.31 -0.77
C TRP A 111 16.15 4.30 -1.79
N ALA A 112 14.83 4.54 -1.79
CA ALA A 112 14.21 5.51 -2.67
C ALA A 112 14.77 6.93 -2.44
N ALA A 113 14.92 7.35 -1.19
CA ALA A 113 15.45 8.66 -0.84
C ALA A 113 16.92 8.85 -1.29
N THR A 114 17.72 7.79 -1.31
CA THR A 114 19.17 7.86 -1.55
C THR A 114 19.60 7.43 -2.95
N ARG A 115 18.84 6.55 -3.61
CA ARG A 115 19.23 5.90 -4.87
C ARG A 115 18.28 6.14 -6.04
N ALA A 116 17.03 6.55 -5.82
CA ALA A 116 16.03 6.69 -6.90
C ALA A 116 16.47 7.64 -8.03
N ARG A 117 17.33 8.63 -7.75
CA ARG A 117 17.88 9.54 -8.77
C ARG A 117 18.62 8.81 -9.88
N ALA A 118 19.34 7.73 -9.56
CA ALA A 118 20.04 6.91 -10.56
C ALA A 118 19.07 6.20 -11.53
N PHE A 119 17.81 6.05 -11.11
CA PHE A 119 16.73 5.43 -11.88
C PHE A 119 15.74 6.46 -12.44
N GLY A 120 16.12 7.74 -12.48
CA GLY A 120 15.30 8.83 -13.02
C GLY A 120 14.23 9.36 -12.06
N GLY A 121 14.19 8.89 -10.81
CA GLY A 121 13.28 9.37 -9.77
C GLY A 121 13.75 10.63 -9.06
N ASN A 122 12.81 11.35 -8.43
CA ASN A 122 13.06 12.51 -7.61
C ASN A 122 12.80 12.17 -6.13
N PRO A 123 13.84 12.02 -5.30
CA PRO A 123 13.70 11.61 -3.91
C PRO A 123 13.00 12.65 -3.01
N LYS A 124 12.74 13.87 -3.52
CA LYS A 124 11.95 14.88 -2.81
C LYS A 124 10.43 14.73 -3.03
N LYS A 125 10.00 13.79 -3.87
CA LYS A 125 8.60 13.55 -4.24
C LYS A 125 8.27 12.08 -4.08
N ILE A 126 8.27 11.59 -2.85
CA ILE A 126 7.97 10.20 -2.52
C ILE A 126 6.52 10.09 -2.06
N GLY A 127 5.73 9.25 -2.72
CA GLY A 127 4.44 8.78 -2.26
C GLY A 127 4.49 7.30 -1.91
N VAL A 128 3.49 6.82 -1.17
CA VAL A 128 3.34 5.40 -0.82
C VAL A 128 1.94 4.93 -1.19
N ALA A 129 1.82 3.70 -1.65
CA ALA A 129 0.53 3.10 -1.95
C ALA A 129 0.55 1.61 -1.65
N GLY A 130 -0.63 1.03 -1.44
CA GLY A 130 -0.75 -0.41 -1.32
C GLY A 130 -2.18 -0.88 -1.16
N HIS A 131 -2.37 -2.16 -1.43
CA HIS A 131 -3.65 -2.85 -1.33
C HIS A 131 -3.66 -3.76 -0.11
N ASP A 132 -4.79 -3.87 0.59
CA ASP A 132 -4.99 -4.82 1.69
C ASP A 132 -3.91 -4.68 2.80
N ALA A 133 -3.16 -5.73 3.12
CA ALA A 133 -1.99 -5.69 3.99
C ALA A 133 -0.91 -4.70 3.51
N GLY A 134 -0.71 -4.56 2.20
CA GLY A 134 0.18 -3.56 1.62
C GLY A 134 -0.32 -2.13 1.86
N GLY A 135 -1.65 -1.92 1.91
CA GLY A 135 -2.24 -0.66 2.32
C GLY A 135 -1.93 -0.35 3.79
N GLN A 136 -1.95 -1.36 4.66
CA GLN A 136 -1.47 -1.23 6.04
C GLN A 136 0.01 -0.82 6.08
N LEU A 137 0.88 -1.48 5.29
CA LEU A 137 2.31 -1.19 5.25
C LEU A 137 2.60 0.21 4.73
N ALA A 138 1.88 0.68 3.70
CA ALA A 138 1.97 2.06 3.20
C ALA A 138 1.64 3.07 4.31
N ASN A 139 0.56 2.83 5.06
CA ASN A 139 0.20 3.66 6.20
C ASN A 139 1.23 3.58 7.33
N CYS A 140 1.69 2.38 7.67
CA CYS A 140 2.73 2.14 8.67
C CYS A 140 4.02 2.89 8.35
N LEU A 141 4.47 2.83 7.08
CA LEU A 141 5.62 3.57 6.61
C LEU A 141 5.45 5.08 6.77
N ALA A 142 4.25 5.62 6.57
CA ALA A 142 3.97 7.03 6.83
C ALA A 142 4.15 7.42 8.30
N PHE A 143 3.76 6.55 9.24
CA PHE A 143 4.06 6.72 10.66
C PHE A 143 5.56 6.66 10.95
N ILE A 144 6.24 5.63 10.44
CA ILE A 144 7.69 5.44 10.64
C ILE A 144 8.47 6.65 10.09
N ALA A 145 8.12 7.12 8.90
CA ALA A 145 8.74 8.27 8.25
C ALA A 145 8.60 9.55 9.10
N ARG A 146 7.40 9.81 9.63
CA ARG A 146 7.17 10.94 10.54
C ARG A 146 7.97 10.80 11.83
N ASP A 147 7.96 9.61 12.43
CA ASP A 147 8.53 9.38 13.76
C ASP A 147 10.07 9.31 13.73
N ARG A 148 10.68 8.79 12.66
CA ARG A 148 12.15 8.71 12.49
C ARG A 148 12.74 9.95 11.81
N GLY A 149 11.99 10.63 10.96
CA GLY A 149 12.41 11.88 10.31
C GLY A 149 13.46 11.74 9.20
N GLU A 150 13.88 10.51 8.84
CA GLU A 150 14.91 10.26 7.83
C GLU A 150 14.39 10.31 6.38
N VAL A 151 13.10 10.00 6.17
CA VAL A 151 12.44 10.04 4.85
C VAL A 151 11.15 10.84 4.96
N SER A 152 10.85 11.63 3.93
CA SER A 152 9.60 12.39 3.85
C SER A 152 8.63 11.73 2.87
N ILE A 153 7.43 11.40 3.34
CA ILE A 153 6.33 10.94 2.50
C ILE A 153 5.41 12.14 2.19
N ALA A 154 5.18 12.41 0.91
CA ALA A 154 4.36 13.53 0.45
C ALA A 154 2.87 13.20 0.39
N ALA A 155 2.52 11.93 0.19
CA ALA A 155 1.15 11.46 0.04
C ALA A 155 1.06 9.93 0.21
N GLN A 156 -0.10 9.42 0.63
CA GLN A 156 -0.37 7.99 0.72
C GLN A 156 -1.71 7.62 0.09
N ALA A 157 -1.79 6.49 -0.63
CA ALA A 157 -3.03 5.96 -1.22
C ALA A 157 -3.27 4.51 -0.76
N LEU A 158 -4.35 4.28 -0.02
CA LEU A 158 -4.64 3.04 0.67
C LEU A 158 -5.87 2.37 0.05
N PHE A 159 -5.71 1.18 -0.54
CA PHE A 159 -6.79 0.45 -1.20
C PHE A 159 -7.24 -0.72 -0.33
N GLY A 160 -8.47 -0.65 0.20
CA GLY A 160 -9.04 -1.66 1.11
C GLY A 160 -8.09 -2.06 2.24
N PRO A 161 -7.45 -1.13 2.98
CA PRO A 161 -6.35 -1.48 3.87
C PRO A 161 -6.81 -2.27 5.12
N MET A 162 -5.99 -3.24 5.55
CA MET A 162 -6.16 -3.94 6.84
C MET A 162 -5.63 -3.08 7.99
N LEU A 163 -6.47 -2.49 8.83
CA LEU A 163 -6.06 -1.48 9.83
C LEU A 163 -6.41 -1.82 11.28
N ASP A 164 -7.26 -2.83 11.51
CA ASP A 164 -7.75 -3.22 12.84
C ASP A 164 -7.42 -4.68 13.22
N PRO A 165 -6.24 -4.94 13.83
CA PRO A 165 -5.91 -6.26 14.38
C PRO A 165 -6.85 -6.74 15.49
N SER A 166 -7.69 -5.88 16.08
CA SER A 166 -8.68 -6.27 17.08
C SER A 166 -9.89 -6.96 16.47
N MET A 167 -10.10 -6.84 15.16
CA MET A 167 -11.25 -7.38 14.42
C MET A 167 -12.60 -6.84 14.90
N THR A 168 -12.64 -5.77 15.70
CA THR A 168 -13.89 -5.27 16.30
C THR A 168 -14.74 -4.46 15.31
N ARG A 169 -14.14 -4.00 14.21
CA ARG A 169 -14.79 -3.17 13.18
C ARG A 169 -14.99 -3.88 11.85
N ILE A 170 -14.72 -5.18 11.79
CA ILE A 170 -14.87 -5.94 10.55
C ILE A 170 -16.35 -6.05 10.15
N GLY A 171 -16.60 -5.93 8.84
CA GLY A 171 -17.91 -6.12 8.24
C GLY A 171 -18.38 -7.58 8.26
N ASP A 172 -19.68 -7.76 8.08
CA ASP A 172 -20.30 -9.08 7.93
C ASP A 172 -20.18 -9.54 6.47
N ALA A 173 -19.48 -10.65 6.23
CA ALA A 173 -19.15 -11.11 4.89
C ALA A 173 -20.39 -11.50 4.05
N GLU A 174 -21.40 -12.13 4.67
CA GLU A 174 -22.62 -12.58 3.98
C GLU A 174 -23.46 -11.38 3.56
N ARG A 175 -23.68 -10.43 4.47
CA ARG A 175 -24.43 -9.20 4.21
C ARG A 175 -23.78 -8.33 3.13
N LEU A 176 -22.45 -8.36 3.05
CA LEU A 176 -21.67 -7.57 2.11
C LEU A 176 -21.36 -8.31 0.81
N ALA A 177 -21.73 -9.59 0.68
CA ALA A 177 -21.31 -10.43 -0.44
C ALA A 177 -19.79 -10.35 -0.71
N SER A 178 -18.99 -10.36 0.38
CA SER A 178 -17.55 -10.17 0.29
C SER A 178 -16.81 -11.45 -0.11
N ASP A 179 -15.71 -11.28 -0.84
CA ASP A 179 -14.79 -12.34 -1.28
C ASP A 179 -13.70 -12.67 -0.26
N ILE A 180 -13.67 -11.96 0.87
CA ILE A 180 -12.83 -12.24 2.03
C ILE A 180 -13.67 -12.32 3.30
N THR A 181 -13.20 -13.09 4.27
CA THR A 181 -13.93 -13.36 5.52
C THR A 181 -13.17 -12.90 6.75
N ALA A 182 -13.89 -12.60 7.83
CA ALA A 182 -13.29 -12.29 9.11
C ALA A 182 -12.37 -13.40 9.64
N ARG A 183 -12.65 -14.66 9.30
CA ARG A 183 -11.80 -15.81 9.67
C ARG A 183 -10.45 -15.74 8.97
N GLU A 184 -10.42 -15.40 7.69
CA GLU A 184 -9.18 -15.27 6.91
C GLU A 184 -8.34 -14.09 7.40
N CYS A 185 -8.96 -12.93 7.61
CA CYS A 185 -8.28 -11.76 8.18
C CYS A 185 -7.68 -12.07 9.57
N ALA A 186 -8.43 -12.76 10.44
CA ALA A 186 -7.94 -13.16 11.76
C ALA A 186 -6.77 -14.17 11.69
N ALA A 187 -6.76 -15.06 10.69
CA ALA A 187 -5.63 -15.97 10.46
C ALA A 187 -4.38 -15.21 9.99
N CYS A 188 -4.54 -14.23 9.09
CA CYS A 188 -3.49 -13.35 8.64
C CYS A 188 -2.86 -12.56 9.80
N TYR A 189 -3.67 -11.88 10.61
CA TYR A 189 -3.18 -11.16 11.79
C TYR A 189 -2.50 -12.07 12.81
N ARG A 190 -2.94 -13.33 12.96
CA ARG A 190 -2.30 -14.28 13.88
C ARG A 190 -0.89 -14.67 13.43
N ALA A 191 -0.71 -14.89 12.13
CA ALA A 191 0.58 -15.20 11.55
C ALA A 191 1.51 -13.97 11.61
N TYR A 192 0.98 -12.80 11.30
CA TYR A 192 1.73 -11.54 11.28
C TYR A 192 2.10 -11.01 12.68
N LEU A 193 1.18 -11.12 13.64
CA LEU A 193 1.29 -10.59 15.00
C LEU A 193 1.18 -11.73 16.03
N PRO A 194 2.22 -12.61 16.12
CA PRO A 194 2.19 -13.78 17.00
C PRO A 194 2.12 -13.41 18.49
N GLN A 195 2.59 -12.23 18.88
CA GLN A 195 2.53 -11.77 20.27
C GLN A 195 1.35 -10.83 20.47
N ALA A 196 0.55 -11.06 21.53
CA ALA A 196 -0.65 -10.26 21.80
C ALA A 196 -0.35 -8.75 21.92
N ALA A 197 0.78 -8.38 22.51
CA ALA A 197 1.19 -6.98 22.65
C ALA A 197 1.39 -6.26 21.29
N GLN A 198 1.75 -6.99 20.23
CA GLN A 198 1.94 -6.41 18.89
C GLN A 198 0.62 -5.92 18.29
N ARG A 199 -0.53 -6.46 18.71
CA ARG A 199 -1.85 -6.06 18.21
C ARG A 199 -2.31 -4.68 18.71
N MET A 200 -1.58 -4.09 19.65
CA MET A 200 -1.76 -2.71 20.12
C MET A 200 -0.61 -1.80 19.70
N HIS A 201 0.36 -2.31 18.93
CA HIS A 201 1.49 -1.51 18.51
C HIS A 201 1.01 -0.44 17.52
N PRO A 202 1.40 0.84 17.66
CA PRO A 202 0.90 1.93 16.79
C PRO A 202 1.13 1.71 15.28
N TYR A 203 2.18 0.98 14.93
CA TYR A 203 2.53 0.61 13.56
C TYR A 203 1.82 -0.65 13.04
N ALA A 204 1.14 -1.41 13.91
CA ALA A 204 0.37 -2.60 13.55
C ALA A 204 -1.14 -2.32 13.57
N ALA A 205 -1.61 -1.55 14.56
CA ALA A 205 -3.00 -1.20 14.79
C ALA A 205 -3.23 0.32 14.67
N PRO A 206 -3.08 0.91 13.46
CA PRO A 206 -3.19 2.35 13.28
C PRO A 206 -4.57 2.91 13.63
N ILE A 207 -5.63 2.10 13.56
CA ILE A 207 -6.99 2.54 13.90
C ILE A 207 -7.16 2.93 15.37
N GLU A 208 -6.33 2.38 16.26
CA GLU A 208 -6.31 2.70 17.69
C GLU A 208 -5.32 3.83 18.04
N SER A 209 -4.58 4.34 17.05
CA SER A 209 -3.58 5.36 17.27
C SER A 209 -4.22 6.74 17.41
N VAL A 210 -3.85 7.44 18.48
CA VAL A 210 -4.16 8.87 18.67
C VAL A 210 -3.09 9.78 18.06
N ARG A 211 -1.97 9.21 17.61
CA ARG A 211 -0.83 9.94 17.02
C ARG A 211 -1.02 10.06 15.52
N LEU A 212 -2.09 10.70 15.06
CA LEU A 212 -2.42 10.84 13.63
C LEU A 212 -2.01 12.18 13.03
N ALA A 213 -1.82 13.21 13.86
CA ALA A 213 -1.38 14.52 13.39
C ALA A 213 -0.02 14.44 12.67
N GLY A 214 0.12 15.22 11.60
CA GLY A 214 1.34 15.28 10.79
C GLY A 214 1.56 14.08 9.86
N LEU A 215 0.61 13.15 9.75
CA LEU A 215 0.62 12.16 8.67
C LEU A 215 0.41 12.84 7.31
N PRO A 216 0.93 12.26 6.22
CA PRO A 216 0.79 12.85 4.89
C PRO A 216 -0.67 12.80 4.44
N PRO A 217 -1.06 13.67 3.49
CA PRO A 217 -2.35 13.58 2.83
C PRO A 217 -2.65 12.14 2.38
N THR A 218 -3.88 11.69 2.60
CA THR A 218 -4.29 10.30 2.42
C THR A 218 -5.46 10.19 1.45
N LEU A 219 -5.36 9.31 0.47
CA LEU A 219 -6.51 8.77 -0.25
C LEU A 219 -6.84 7.40 0.35
N VAL A 220 -8.08 7.21 0.79
CA VAL A 220 -8.62 5.90 1.21
C VAL A 220 -9.64 5.46 0.17
N VAL A 221 -9.37 4.34 -0.47
CA VAL A 221 -10.25 3.72 -1.46
C VAL A 221 -10.82 2.44 -0.87
N THR A 222 -12.14 2.30 -0.88
CA THR A 222 -12.84 1.11 -0.39
C THR A 222 -13.77 0.51 -1.44
N ALA A 223 -14.11 -0.76 -1.25
CA ALA A 223 -15.08 -1.49 -2.05
C ALA A 223 -16.36 -1.69 -1.24
N GLN A 224 -17.53 -1.60 -1.89
CA GLN A 224 -18.79 -1.84 -1.21
C GLN A 224 -18.90 -3.27 -0.67
N ASN A 225 -18.41 -4.26 -1.43
CA ASN A 225 -18.49 -5.68 -1.08
C ASN A 225 -17.20 -6.18 -0.43
N ASP A 226 -16.72 -5.45 0.57
CA ASP A 226 -15.46 -5.72 1.29
C ASP A 226 -15.70 -5.65 2.80
N VAL A 227 -15.34 -6.68 3.57
CA VAL A 227 -15.46 -6.63 5.03
C VAL A 227 -14.57 -5.55 5.68
N LEU A 228 -13.53 -5.08 5.01
CA LEU A 228 -12.58 -4.08 5.53
C LEU A 228 -13.00 -2.62 5.28
N HIS A 229 -14.04 -2.36 4.47
CA HIS A 229 -14.41 -0.97 4.18
C HIS A 229 -14.82 -0.19 5.44
N VAL A 230 -15.42 -0.87 6.42
CA VAL A 230 -15.88 -0.26 7.68
C VAL A 230 -14.69 0.27 8.50
N GLU A 231 -13.63 -0.54 8.68
CA GLU A 231 -12.43 -0.12 9.41
C GLU A 231 -11.63 0.95 8.63
N ALA A 232 -11.53 0.82 7.31
CA ALA A 232 -10.83 1.78 6.47
C ALA A 232 -11.49 3.17 6.50
N GLU A 233 -12.81 3.24 6.40
CA GLU A 233 -13.55 4.50 6.44
C GLU A 233 -13.61 5.10 7.85
N LYS A 234 -13.68 4.25 8.88
CA LYS A 234 -13.56 4.71 10.27
C LYS A 234 -12.20 5.37 10.50
N TYR A 235 -11.13 4.75 10.02
CA TYR A 235 -9.79 5.30 10.10
C TYR A 235 -9.66 6.61 9.32
N ALA A 236 -10.24 6.70 8.13
CA ALA A 236 -10.31 7.94 7.37
C ALA A 236 -10.99 9.07 8.17
N GLY A 237 -12.10 8.76 8.86
CA GLY A 237 -12.74 9.71 9.78
C GLY A 237 -11.82 10.18 10.91
N CYS A 238 -10.99 9.28 11.46
CA CYS A 238 -9.99 9.63 12.47
C CYS A 238 -8.88 10.55 11.91
N LEU A 239 -8.41 10.30 10.70
CA LEU A 239 -7.44 11.17 10.00
C LEU A 239 -8.00 12.57 9.78
N ILE A 240 -9.22 12.68 9.25
CA ILE A 240 -9.92 13.96 9.02
C ILE A 240 -10.06 14.73 10.34
N SER A 241 -10.53 14.05 11.39
CA SER A 241 -10.70 14.65 12.72
C SER A 241 -9.38 15.12 13.33
N SER A 242 -8.25 14.56 12.90
CA SER A 242 -6.90 14.92 13.33
C SER A 242 -6.24 15.98 12.44
N GLY A 243 -6.98 16.57 11.49
CA GLY A 243 -6.48 17.61 10.58
C GLY A 243 -5.64 17.10 9.42
N VAL A 244 -5.61 15.79 9.16
CA VAL A 244 -4.95 15.22 7.98
C VAL A 244 -5.87 15.42 6.77
N LEU A 245 -5.32 15.92 5.66
CA LEU A 245 -6.08 16.03 4.42
C LEU A 245 -6.38 14.63 3.90
N THR A 246 -7.64 14.23 3.95
CA THR A 246 -8.06 12.88 3.57
C THR A 246 -9.19 12.91 2.56
N GLN A 247 -9.03 12.14 1.48
CA GLN A 247 -10.08 11.84 0.52
C GLN A 247 -10.53 10.40 0.72
N VAL A 248 -11.83 10.17 0.66
CA VAL A 248 -12.43 8.85 0.83
C VAL A 248 -13.34 8.58 -0.36
N ILE A 249 -13.15 7.45 -1.01
CA ILE A 249 -14.00 7.01 -2.11
C ILE A 249 -14.35 5.54 -1.93
N ARG A 250 -15.64 5.23 -2.01
CA ARG A 250 -16.15 3.86 -2.04
C ARG A 250 -16.64 3.55 -3.44
N TYR A 251 -16.15 2.46 -4.02
CA TYR A 251 -16.64 1.97 -5.31
C TYR A 251 -17.77 0.95 -5.10
N PRO A 252 -18.92 1.16 -5.78
CA PRO A 252 -20.06 0.26 -5.66
C PRO A 252 -19.82 -1.06 -6.41
N ASP A 253 -20.52 -2.12 -6.00
CA ASP A 253 -20.63 -3.40 -6.70
C ASP A 253 -19.31 -4.12 -7.04
N ILE A 254 -18.22 -3.77 -6.35
CA ILE A 254 -16.92 -4.47 -6.46
C ILE A 254 -16.51 -5.07 -5.11
N THR A 255 -15.65 -6.08 -5.17
CA THR A 255 -15.16 -6.83 -4.01
C THR A 255 -13.78 -6.35 -3.56
N HIS A 256 -13.25 -6.94 -2.49
CA HIS A 256 -11.94 -6.60 -1.96
C HIS A 256 -10.81 -6.93 -2.96
N ALA A 257 -10.85 -8.12 -3.59
CA ALA A 257 -9.83 -8.50 -4.57
C ALA A 257 -9.92 -7.65 -5.84
N ALA A 258 -11.12 -7.27 -6.27
CA ALA A 258 -11.33 -6.45 -7.46
C ALA A 258 -10.66 -5.06 -7.35
N LEU A 259 -10.53 -4.50 -6.14
CA LEU A 259 -9.81 -3.23 -5.92
C LEU A 259 -8.36 -3.26 -6.42
N ALA A 260 -7.69 -4.41 -6.34
CA ALA A 260 -6.28 -4.54 -6.72
C ALA A 260 -6.02 -4.23 -8.21
N THR A 261 -7.05 -4.33 -9.05
CA THR A 261 -6.97 -4.07 -10.50
C THR A 261 -8.05 -3.11 -11.01
N HIS A 262 -8.78 -2.42 -10.12
CA HIS A 262 -9.88 -1.55 -10.51
C HIS A 262 -9.37 -0.24 -11.12
N GLU A 263 -9.41 -0.12 -12.46
CA GLU A 263 -8.85 1.04 -13.18
C GLU A 263 -9.34 2.39 -12.67
N ALA A 264 -10.65 2.55 -12.42
CA ALA A 264 -11.18 3.84 -11.96
C ALA A 264 -10.65 4.23 -10.58
N ALA A 265 -10.35 3.25 -9.72
CA ALA A 265 -9.73 3.47 -8.41
C ALA A 265 -8.28 3.94 -8.55
N PHE A 266 -7.53 3.32 -9.45
CA PHE A 266 -6.16 3.75 -9.74
C PHE A 266 -6.12 5.10 -10.46
N ASP A 267 -7.09 5.41 -11.32
CA ASP A 267 -7.23 6.74 -11.91
C ASP A 267 -7.45 7.83 -10.84
N GLU A 268 -8.17 7.51 -9.76
CA GLU A 268 -8.31 8.44 -8.62
C GLU A 268 -6.97 8.61 -7.88
N ALA A 269 -6.23 7.53 -7.66
CA ALA A 269 -4.89 7.63 -7.07
C ALA A 269 -3.92 8.42 -7.95
N VAL A 270 -3.98 8.27 -9.28
CA VAL A 270 -3.20 9.08 -10.23
C VAL A 270 -3.53 10.57 -10.06
N ARG A 271 -4.81 10.95 -10.09
CA ARG A 271 -5.23 12.35 -9.88
C ARG A 271 -4.77 12.88 -8.54
N PHE A 272 -4.96 12.09 -7.48
CA PHE A 272 -4.55 12.42 -6.13
C PHE A 272 -3.05 12.71 -6.05
N PHE A 273 -2.20 11.79 -6.52
CA PHE A 273 -0.75 11.96 -6.53
C PHE A 273 -0.30 13.13 -7.41
N GLN A 274 -0.89 13.33 -8.59
CA GLN A 274 -0.59 14.49 -9.45
C GLN A 274 -0.78 15.80 -8.69
N CYS A 275 -1.92 15.97 -8.01
CA CYS A 275 -2.17 17.14 -7.18
C CYS A 275 -1.14 17.28 -6.04
N ARG A 276 -0.82 16.18 -5.34
CA ARG A 276 0.10 16.22 -4.18
C ARG A 276 1.55 16.51 -4.57
N PHE A 277 2.02 16.00 -5.71
CA PHE A 277 3.39 16.22 -6.19
C PHE A 277 3.60 17.57 -6.90
N GLN A 278 2.52 18.25 -7.28
CA GLN A 278 2.55 19.61 -7.83
C GLN A 278 2.36 20.68 -6.76
N ALA A 279 1.66 20.37 -5.66
CA ALA A 279 1.53 21.29 -4.53
C ALA A 279 2.92 21.68 -4.01
N ARG A 280 3.21 22.98 -3.98
CA ARG A 280 4.43 23.50 -3.33
C ARG A 280 4.37 23.07 -1.87
N GLN A 281 5.41 22.40 -1.37
CA GLN A 281 5.51 22.17 0.07
C GLN A 281 5.54 23.54 0.75
N PRO A 282 4.68 23.81 1.75
CA PRO A 282 4.82 25.01 2.56
C PRO A 282 6.20 24.96 3.22
N ASN A 283 6.96 26.05 3.10
CA ASN A 283 8.28 26.19 3.71
C ASN A 283 8.19 25.76 5.18
N ARG A 284 8.93 24.72 5.59
CA ARG A 284 9.23 24.53 7.01
C ARG A 284 10.16 25.68 7.42
N PRO A 285 9.85 26.46 8.46
CA PRO A 285 10.83 27.34 9.05
C PRO A 285 12.00 26.50 9.59
N GLU A 286 13.22 27.01 9.38
CA GLU A 286 14.48 26.46 9.91
C GLU A 286 14.49 26.44 11.45
#